data_AF-A0A2T0VUI5-F1
#
_entry.id   AF-A0A2T0VUI5-F1
#
_cell.length_a   1.000
_cell.length_b   1.000
_cell.length_c   1.000
_cell.angle_alpha   90.00
_cell.angle_beta   90.00
_cell.angle_gamma   90.00
#
_symmetry.space_group_name_H-M   'P 1'
#
loop_
_entity.id
_entity.type
_entity.pdbx_description
1 polymer ?
#
loop_
_entity_poly.entity_id
_entity_poly.type
_entity_poly.pdbx_seq_one_letter_code
_entity_poly.pdbx_strand_id
1 'polypeptide(L)'
;MGGICFGRRYFRDRIISIYKSNDGINGKIAELKTAFPDGEIIQNVEELYDEGLLENRPDKGSGKEAFLSRAESDQEVTEFWPEALQYKA
;
A
#
# COMPACT_ATOMS: atom_id res chain seq x y z
N MET A 1 -4.24 -3.45 29.63
CA MET A 1 -3.00 -2.74 29.25
C MET A 1 -3.06 -2.45 27.76
N GLY A 2 -3.58 -1.28 27.38
CA GLY A 2 -3.59 -0.79 26.00
C GLY A 2 -2.43 0.18 25.83
N GLY A 3 -1.58 -0.04 24.82
CA GLY A 3 -0.37 0.76 24.74
C GLY A 3 0.51 0.55 23.53
N ILE A 4 0.00 0.14 22.36
CA ILE A 4 0.75 0.21 21.08
C ILE A 4 -0.22 0.08 19.88
N CYS A 5 -1.23 0.94 19.75
CA CYS A 5 -2.16 0.89 18.59
C CYS A 5 -2.40 2.21 17.86
N PHE A 6 -1.89 3.35 18.35
CA PHE A 6 -2.22 4.66 17.76
C PHE A 6 -1.45 5.00 16.48
N GLY A 7 -0.18 4.58 16.36
CA GLY A 7 0.65 4.89 15.18
C GLY A 7 0.23 4.15 13.91
N ARG A 8 0.00 2.82 14.01
CA ARG A 8 -0.35 2.00 12.84
C ARG A 8 -1.71 2.35 12.24
N ARG A 9 -2.69 2.69 13.09
CA ARG A 9 -4.05 2.98 12.63
C ARG A 9 -4.13 4.29 11.83
N TYR A 10 -3.37 5.32 12.23
CA TYR A 10 -3.31 6.59 11.50
C TYR A 10 -2.62 6.43 10.14
N PHE A 11 -1.54 5.66 10.10
CA PHE A 11 -0.82 5.35 8.86
C PHE A 11 -1.70 4.61 7.85
N ARG A 12 -2.38 3.56 8.31
CA ARG A 12 -3.32 2.78 7.50
C ARG A 12 -4.49 3.64 6.97
N ASP A 13 -5.08 4.49 7.81
CA ASP A 13 -6.16 5.40 7.39
C ASP A 13 -5.69 6.38 6.30
N ARG A 14 -4.45 6.86 6.41
CA ARG A 14 -3.83 7.74 5.42
C ARG A 14 -3.59 7.03 4.08
N ILE A 15 -3.12 5.79 4.11
CA ILE A 15 -2.98 4.95 2.92
C ILE A 15 -4.35 4.75 2.26
N ILE A 16 -5.37 4.35 3.03
CA ILE A 16 -6.74 4.22 2.54
C ILE A 16 -7.22 5.53 1.90
N SER A 17 -6.97 6.68 2.55
CA SER A 17 -7.36 7.99 2.03
C SER A 17 -6.69 8.30 0.69
N ILE A 18 -5.44 7.90 0.48
CA ILE A 18 -4.72 8.07 -0.79
C ILE A 18 -5.43 7.26 -1.88
N TYR A 19 -5.72 5.98 -1.63
CA TYR A 19 -6.40 5.11 -2.58
C TYR A 19 -7.85 5.53 -2.84
N LYS A 20 -8.58 6.01 -1.82
CA LYS A 20 -9.92 6.60 -1.97
C LYS A 20 -9.92 7.84 -2.85
N SER A 21 -8.85 8.65 -2.75
CA SER A 21 -8.69 9.84 -3.58
C SER A 21 -8.46 9.46 -5.05
N ASN A 22 -7.93 8.26 -5.31
CA ASN A 22 -7.64 7.70 -6.63
C ASN A 22 -6.78 8.61 -7.55
N ASP A 23 -6.14 9.62 -6.97
CA ASP A 23 -5.44 10.72 -7.62
C ASP A 23 -4.04 10.87 -7.02
N GLY A 24 -3.03 10.85 -7.90
CA GLY A 24 -1.63 10.99 -7.51
C GLY A 24 -1.13 9.90 -6.55
N ILE A 25 -1.67 8.68 -6.61
CA ILE A 25 -1.35 7.58 -5.67
C ILE A 25 0.16 7.39 -5.55
N ASN A 26 0.88 7.27 -6.67
CA ASN A 26 2.33 7.09 -6.69
C ASN A 26 3.06 8.23 -5.96
N GLY A 27 2.71 9.50 -6.24
CA GLY A 27 3.31 10.66 -5.57
C GLY A 27 3.07 10.67 -4.06
N LYS A 28 1.82 10.45 -3.63
CA LYS A 28 1.47 10.45 -2.19
C LYS A 28 2.10 9.29 -1.44
N ILE A 29 2.22 8.13 -2.07
CA ILE A 29 2.93 6.97 -1.52
C ILE A 29 4.43 7.24 -1.47
N ALA A 30 5.03 7.86 -2.49
CA ALA A 30 6.43 8.26 -2.49
C ALA A 30 6.73 9.27 -1.37
N GLU A 31 5.82 10.21 -1.09
CA GLU A 31 5.93 11.08 0.08
C GLU A 31 5.89 10.29 1.39
N LEU A 32 5.04 9.25 1.50
CA LEU A 32 5.03 8.37 2.67
C LEU A 32 6.34 7.60 2.84
N LYS A 33 7.01 7.19 1.75
CA LYS A 33 8.33 6.53 1.80
C LYS A 33 9.42 7.41 2.41
N THR A 34 9.26 8.73 2.38
CA THR A 34 10.22 9.64 3.06
C THR A 34 10.09 9.61 4.58
N ALA A 35 8.91 9.26 5.08
CA ALA A 35 8.58 9.27 6.51
C ALA A 35 8.51 7.86 7.13
N PHE A 36 8.30 6.83 6.32
CA PHE A 36 8.11 5.43 6.74
C PHE A 36 8.88 4.48 5.82
N PRO A 37 9.40 3.36 6.35
CA PRO A 37 10.10 2.37 5.54
C PRO A 37 9.15 1.72 4.52
N ASP A 38 9.64 1.46 3.31
CA ASP A 38 8.89 0.82 2.23
C ASP A 38 8.19 -0.46 2.68
N GLY A 39 8.88 -1.29 3.48
CA GLY A 39 8.32 -2.55 3.99
C GLY A 39 7.03 -2.38 4.80
N GLU A 40 6.90 -1.32 5.62
CA GLU A 40 5.66 -1.06 6.36
C GLU A 40 4.54 -0.54 5.46
N ILE A 41 4.87 0.33 4.49
CA ILE A 41 3.89 0.81 3.49
C ILE A 41 3.30 -0.37 2.74
N ILE A 42 4.17 -1.24 2.23
CA ILE A 42 3.78 -2.38 1.41
C ILE A 42 2.99 -3.39 2.22
N GLN A 43 3.42 -3.70 3.45
CA GLN A 43 2.67 -4.59 4.34
C GLN A 43 1.25 -4.06 4.56
N ASN A 44 1.08 -2.77 4.85
CA ASN A 44 -0.25 -2.20 5.04
C ASN A 44 -1.08 -2.22 3.75
N VAL A 45 -0.49 -1.93 2.59
CA VAL A 45 -1.20 -1.98 1.30
C VAL A 45 -1.60 -3.41 0.94
N GLU A 46 -0.73 -4.39 1.21
CA GLU A 46 -1.01 -5.81 1.02
C GLU A 46 -2.12 -6.29 1.96
N GLU A 47 -2.09 -5.91 3.25
CA GLU A 47 -3.17 -6.20 4.20
C GLU A 47 -4.50 -5.62 3.70
N LEU A 48 -4.52 -4.37 3.23
CA LEU A 48 -5.74 -3.75 2.68
C LEU A 48 -6.25 -4.46 1.42
N TYR A 49 -5.33 -4.98 0.60
CA TYR A 49 -5.68 -5.78 -0.57
C TYR A 49 -6.24 -7.16 -0.19
N ASP A 50 -5.61 -7.84 0.77
CA ASP A 50 -6.06 -9.13 1.30
C ASP A 50 -7.42 -9.03 2.02
N GLU A 51 -7.64 -7.94 2.75
CA GLU A 51 -8.94 -7.58 3.36
C GLU A 51 -10.02 -7.23 2.33
N GLY A 52 -9.65 -7.07 1.05
CA GLY A 52 -10.57 -6.72 -0.03
C GLY A 52 -11.00 -5.25 -0.04
N LEU A 53 -10.28 -4.35 0.65
CA LEU A 53 -10.46 -2.90 0.59
C LEU A 53 -9.77 -2.28 -0.63
N LEU A 54 -8.70 -2.92 -1.11
CA LEU A 54 -8.05 -2.56 -2.36
C LEU A 54 -8.29 -3.65 -3.40
N GLU A 55 -8.42 -3.22 -4.64
CA GLU A 55 -8.52 -4.11 -5.80
C GLU A 55 -7.65 -3.62 -6.94
N ASN A 56 -7.49 -4.47 -7.94
CA ASN A 56 -6.68 -4.14 -9.10
C ASN A 56 -7.46 -3.23 -10.03
N ARG A 57 -6.79 -2.19 -10.53
CA ARG A 57 -7.35 -1.42 -11.62
C ARG A 57 -7.44 -2.30 -12.87
N PRO A 58 -8.61 -2.42 -13.49
CA PRO A 58 -8.77 -3.23 -14.71
C PRO A 58 -7.88 -2.74 -15.86
N ASP A 59 -7.53 -1.44 -15.87
CA ASP A 59 -6.62 -0.80 -16.84
C ASP A 59 -5.13 -1.11 -16.63
N LYS A 60 -4.72 -1.59 -15.44
CA LYS A 60 -3.30 -1.74 -15.05
C LYS A 60 -2.83 -3.19 -14.88
N GLY A 61 -3.66 -4.18 -15.24
CA GLY A 61 -3.26 -5.59 -15.23
C GLY A 61 -3.53 -6.33 -13.92
N SER A 62 -2.87 -7.47 -13.71
CA SER A 62 -3.09 -8.32 -12.52
C SER A 62 -2.42 -7.72 -11.30
N GLY A 63 -3.09 -7.66 -10.15
CA GLY A 63 -2.57 -7.09 -8.89
C GLY A 63 -1.25 -7.59 -8.38
N LYS A 64 -0.83 -8.76 -8.86
CA LYS A 64 0.52 -9.29 -8.64
C LYS A 64 1.59 -8.33 -9.16
N GLU A 65 1.27 -7.47 -10.13
CA GLU A 65 2.15 -6.43 -10.66
C GLU A 65 2.37 -5.27 -9.66
N ALA A 66 1.40 -5.00 -8.79
CA ALA A 66 1.54 -4.01 -7.72
C ALA A 66 2.58 -4.42 -6.68
N PHE A 67 2.76 -5.74 -6.49
CA PHE A 67 3.63 -6.34 -5.46
C PHE A 67 4.73 -7.24 -6.06
N LEU A 68 5.13 -6.98 -7.31
CA LEU A 68 5.93 -7.89 -8.16
C LEU A 68 7.26 -8.35 -7.53
N SER A 69 7.84 -7.60 -6.60
CA SER A 69 9.18 -7.88 -6.05
C SER A 69 9.20 -8.44 -4.63
N ARG A 70 8.09 -8.97 -4.09
CA ARG A 70 8.15 -9.73 -2.82
C ARG A 70 8.55 -11.18 -3.09
N ALA A 71 9.80 -11.41 -3.50
CA ALA A 71 10.40 -12.74 -3.40
C ALA A 71 10.58 -13.06 -1.91
N GLU A 72 10.19 -14.25 -1.48
CA GLU A 72 10.05 -14.73 -0.09
C GLU A 72 11.29 -14.57 0.82
N SER A 73 12.44 -14.11 0.29
CA SER A 73 13.73 -14.02 0.98
C SER A 73 14.40 -12.64 1.00
N ASP A 74 13.89 -11.63 0.28
CA ASP A 74 14.58 -10.33 0.15
C ASP A 74 13.79 -9.22 0.84
N GLN A 75 14.41 -8.60 1.86
CA GLN A 75 13.83 -7.45 2.57
C GLN A 75 13.88 -6.17 1.73
N GLU A 76 14.49 -6.20 0.55
CA GLU A 76 14.67 -5.04 -0.31
C GLU A 76 13.62 -5.05 -1.43
N VAL A 77 12.57 -4.25 -1.25
CA VAL A 77 11.53 -4.13 -2.28
C VAL A 77 12.10 -3.29 -3.41
N THR A 78 12.45 -3.97 -4.50
CA THR A 78 13.06 -3.34 -5.68
C THR A 78 12.07 -2.44 -6.41
N GLU A 79 10.79 -2.86 -6.53
CA GLU A 79 9.76 -2.13 -7.27
C GLU A 79 8.37 -2.33 -6.63
N PHE A 80 7.68 -1.22 -6.34
CA PHE A 80 6.32 -1.19 -5.77
C PHE A 80 5.47 -0.23 -6.59
N TRP A 81 4.36 -0.75 -7.14
CA TRP A 81 3.49 0.00 -8.06
C TRP A 81 2.11 0.24 -7.45
N PRO A 82 1.99 1.17 -6.47
CA PRO A 82 0.74 1.40 -5.77
C PRO A 82 -0.37 1.91 -6.71
N GLU A 83 -0.03 2.59 -7.81
CA GLU A 83 -1.00 3.08 -8.80
C GLU A 83 -1.73 1.99 -9.61
N ALA A 84 -1.26 0.74 -9.53
CA ALA A 84 -1.95 -0.41 -10.12
C ALA A 84 -3.16 -0.86 -9.26
N LEU A 85 -3.23 -0.41 -8.01
CA LEU A 85 -4.33 -0.68 -7.09
C LEU A 85 -5.27 0.52 -7.01
N GLN A 86 -6.55 0.23 -6.74
CA GLN A 86 -7.57 1.22 -6.43
C GLN A 86 -8.36 0.81 -5.19
N TYR A 87 -8.98 1.79 -4.55
CA TYR A 87 -9.91 1.51 -3.45
C TYR A 87 -11.18 0.84 -3.99
N LYS A 88 -11.49 -0.33 -3.44
CA LYS A 88 -12.75 -1.03 -3.64
C LYS A 88 -13.77 -0.45 -2.67
N ALA A 89 -14.68 0.37 -3.20
CA ALA A 89 -15.77 0.97 -2.43
C ALA A 89 -16.82 -0.06 -1.99
#